data_AF-A0A2S8ZSI0-F1
#
_entry.id   AF-A0A2S8ZSI0-F1
#
_cell.length_a   1.000
_cell.length_b   1.000
_cell.length_c   1.000
_cell.angle_alpha   90.00
_cell.angle_beta   90.00
_cell.angle_gamma   90.00
#
_symmetry.space_group_name_H-M   'P 1'
#
loop_
_entity.id
_entity.type
_entity.pdbx_description
1 polymer ?
#
loop_
_entity_poly.entity_id
_entity_poly.type
_entity_poly.pdbx_seq_one_letter_code
_entity_poly.pdbx_strand_id
1 'polypeptide(L)'
;MDINDFMFTCPSKKFLGVECLGCGAQRAIVLVFEGKFGEAFQMYPAVYTLLLFFFTLGLSFIDKKRKYGNILMIMIIVNLIIMVIGYMYKHH
;
A
#
# COMPACT_ATOMS: atom_id res chain seq x y z
N MET A 1 -5.60 -24.68 0.42
CA MET A 1 -4.67 -23.97 -0.47
C MET A 1 -4.39 -22.63 0.18
N ASP A 2 -3.15 -22.41 0.57
CA ASP A 2 -2.73 -21.21 1.29
C ASP A 2 -2.67 -20.02 0.32
N ILE A 3 -3.17 -18.86 0.74
CA ILE A 3 -3.19 -17.64 -0.08
C ILE A 3 -1.76 -17.20 -0.42
N ASN A 4 -0.81 -17.58 0.46
CA ASN A 4 0.62 -17.37 0.32
C ASN A 4 1.22 -18.06 -0.93
N ASP A 5 0.63 -19.14 -1.43
CA ASP A 5 1.11 -19.89 -2.61
C ASP A 5 0.80 -19.18 -3.93
N PHE A 6 -0.19 -18.28 -3.93
CA PHE A 6 -0.52 -17.43 -5.08
C PHE A 6 0.22 -16.09 -5.06
N MET A 7 0.97 -15.79 -3.99
CA MET A 7 1.75 -14.57 -3.93
C MET A 7 3.00 -14.73 -4.80
N PHE A 8 3.09 -13.92 -5.86
CA PHE A 8 4.30 -13.85 -6.68
C PHE A 8 5.54 -13.65 -5.80
N THR A 9 6.54 -14.52 -5.98
CA THR A 9 7.84 -14.36 -5.34
C THR A 9 8.43 -13.03 -5.82
N CYS A 10 8.42 -12.02 -4.95
CA CYS A 10 8.76 -10.65 -5.33
C CYS A 10 10.18 -10.62 -5.95
N PRO A 11 10.32 -10.35 -7.27
CA PRO A 11 11.62 -10.38 -7.92
C PRO A 11 12.55 -9.30 -7.35
N SER A 12 12.01 -8.16 -6.91
CA SER A 12 12.82 -7.10 -6.27
C SER A 12 13.43 -7.55 -4.94
N LYS A 13 12.77 -8.42 -4.16
CA LYS A 13 13.33 -8.96 -2.91
C LYS A 13 14.52 -9.88 -3.19
N LYS A 14 14.46 -10.62 -4.29
CA LYS A 14 15.53 -11.54 -4.73
C LYS A 14 16.72 -10.80 -5.36
N PHE A 15 16.47 -9.73 -6.10
CA PHE A 15 17.52 -9.00 -6.84
C PHE A 15 18.05 -7.74 -6.13
N LEU A 16 17.20 -7.00 -5.40
CA LEU A 16 17.55 -5.74 -4.75
C LEU A 16 17.51 -5.84 -3.21
N GLY A 17 17.07 -6.95 -2.61
CA GLY A 17 16.93 -7.08 -1.15
C GLY A 17 15.84 -6.19 -0.53
N VAL A 18 15.13 -5.41 -1.34
CA VAL A 18 14.03 -4.53 -0.95
C VAL A 18 12.72 -4.94 -1.62
N GLU A 19 11.64 -4.93 -0.83
CA GLU A 19 10.30 -5.19 -1.32
C GLU A 19 9.81 -3.99 -2.14
N CYS A 20 9.33 -4.25 -3.35
CA CYS A 20 8.76 -3.19 -4.19
C CYS A 20 7.42 -2.71 -3.61
N LEU A 21 7.07 -1.47 -3.91
CA LEU A 21 5.87 -0.80 -3.40
C LEU A 21 4.59 -1.57 -3.71
N GLY A 22 4.52 -2.25 -4.86
CA GLY A 22 3.37 -3.07 -5.25
C GLY A 22 3.23 -4.37 -4.45
N CYS A 23 4.30 -5.16 -4.36
CA CYS A 23 4.26 -6.43 -3.61
C CYS A 23 4.15 -6.21 -2.09
N GLY A 24 4.79 -5.15 -1.57
CA GLY A 24 4.65 -4.74 -0.17
C GLY A 24 3.22 -4.35 0.17
N ALA A 25 2.54 -3.60 -0.71
CA ALA A 25 1.12 -3.27 -0.56
C ALA A 25 0.23 -4.52 -0.54
N GLN A 26 0.41 -5.46 -1.48
CA GLN A 26 -0.38 -6.70 -1.51
C GLN A 26 -0.25 -7.49 -0.21
N ARG A 27 0.98 -7.63 0.30
CA ARG A 27 1.26 -8.38 1.54
C ARG A 27 0.74 -7.67 2.78
N ALA A 28 0.87 -6.34 2.84
CA ALA A 28 0.30 -5.56 3.92
C ALA A 28 -1.23 -5.62 3.92
N ILE A 29 -1.88 -5.65 2.76
CA ILE A 29 -3.34 -5.85 2.65
C ILE A 29 -3.74 -7.23 3.21
N VAL A 30 -3.00 -8.29 2.87
CA VAL A 30 -3.23 -9.63 3.45
C VAL A 30 -3.09 -9.60 4.98
N LEU A 31 -2.03 -8.96 5.51
CA LEU A 31 -1.84 -8.81 6.96
C LEU A 31 -2.99 -8.03 7.62
N VAL A 32 -3.54 -7.01 6.95
CA VAL A 32 -4.74 -6.29 7.40
C VAL A 32 -5.95 -7.24 7.47
N PHE A 33 -6.15 -8.09 6.46
CA PHE A 33 -7.23 -9.08 6.45
C PHE A 33 -7.02 -10.20 7.48
N GLU A 34 -5.78 -10.54 7.81
CA GLU A 34 -5.44 -11.47 8.90
C GLU A 34 -5.61 -10.84 10.30
N GLY A 35 -5.95 -9.56 10.40
CA GLY A 35 -6.11 -8.83 11.67
C GLY A 35 -4.79 -8.37 12.29
N LYS A 36 -3.67 -8.50 11.57
CA LYS A 36 -2.33 -8.11 12.01
C LYS A 36 -2.00 -6.67 11.62
N PHE A 37 -2.78 -5.73 12.14
CA PHE A 37 -2.66 -4.30 11.83
C PHE A 37 -1.28 -3.69 12.17
N GLY A 38 -0.64 -4.18 13.23
CA GLY A 38 0.70 -3.74 13.64
C GLY A 38 1.79 -4.19 12.66
N GLU A 39 1.80 -5.46 12.27
CA GLU A 39 2.73 -5.98 11.26
C GLU A 39 2.49 -5.33 9.90
N ALA A 40 1.23 -5.12 9.51
CA ALA A 40 0.88 -4.41 8.28
C ALA A 40 1.43 -2.98 8.26
N PHE A 41 1.32 -2.25 9.39
CA PHE A 41 1.85 -0.89 9.51
C PHE A 41 3.39 -0.85 9.47
N GLN A 42 4.07 -1.79 10.13
CA GLN A 42 5.53 -1.86 10.07
C GLN A 42 6.04 -2.26 8.68
N MET A 43 5.31 -3.14 7.99
CA MET A 43 5.68 -3.59 6.65
C MET A 43 5.44 -2.52 5.59
N TYR A 44 4.25 -1.92 5.58
CA TYR A 44 3.89 -0.88 4.64
C TYR A 44 2.91 0.11 5.31
N PRO A 45 3.41 1.16 5.98
CA PRO A 45 2.53 2.08 6.72
C PRO A 45 1.53 2.80 5.79
N ALA A 46 1.90 2.95 4.52
CA ALA A 46 1.06 3.48 3.45
C ALA A 46 -0.11 2.55 3.05
N VAL A 47 -0.24 1.34 3.61
CA VAL A 47 -1.32 0.40 3.27
C VAL A 47 -2.71 0.98 3.52
N TYR A 48 -2.89 1.71 4.63
CA TYR A 48 -4.17 2.29 5.00
C TYR A 48 -4.56 3.44 4.07
N THR A 49 -3.59 4.28 3.71
CA THR A 49 -3.79 5.36 2.74
C THR A 49 -4.04 4.81 1.34
N LEU A 50 -3.45 3.68 1.00
CA LEU A 50 -3.70 2.98 -0.26
C LEU A 50 -5.11 2.37 -0.31
N LEU A 51 -5.57 1.73 0.76
CA LEU A 51 -6.94 1.22 0.89
C LEU A 51 -7.97 2.34 0.75
N LEU A 52 -7.74 3.47 1.42
CA LEU A 52 -8.62 4.64 1.33
C LEU A 52 -8.59 5.25 -0.07
N PHE A 53 -7.46 5.19 -0.78
CA PHE A 53 -7.35 5.64 -2.17
C PHE A 53 -8.21 4.77 -3.08
N PHE A 54 -8.10 3.44 -2.99
CA PHE A 54 -8.93 2.53 -3.75
C PHE A 54 -10.43 2.70 -3.46
N PHE A 55 -10.79 2.91 -2.19
CA PHE A 55 -12.16 3.20 -1.80
C PHE A 55 -12.68 4.50 -2.44
N THR A 56 -11.89 5.58 -2.36
CA THR A 56 -12.24 6.88 -2.95
C THR A 56 -12.32 6.79 -4.48
N LEU A 57 -11.44 6.00 -5.10
CA LEU A 57 -11.42 5.76 -6.53
C LEU A 57 -12.66 4.97 -6.97
N GLY A 58 -13.06 3.93 -6.22
CA GLY A 58 -14.32 3.21 -6.46
C GLY A 58 -15.55 4.10 -6.33
N LEU A 59 -15.60 4.96 -5.32
CA LEU A 59 -16.65 5.98 -5.17
C LEU A 59 -16.64 6.98 -6.33
N SER A 60 -15.46 7.38 -6.81
CA SER A 60 -15.34 8.28 -7.96
C SER A 60 -15.86 7.68 -9.27
N PHE A 61 -15.84 6.35 -9.43
CA PHE A 61 -16.44 5.69 -10.59
C PHE A 61 -17.97 5.70 -10.55
N ILE A 62 -18.56 5.57 -9.36
CA ILE A 62 -20.01 5.60 -9.14
C ILE A 62 -20.53 7.04 -9.23
N ASP A 63 -19.80 7.98 -8.63
CA ASP A 63 -20.25 9.36 -8.47
C ASP A 63 -19.45 10.32 -9.36
N LYS A 64 -19.73 10.30 -10.66
CA LYS A 64 -19.04 11.09 -11.68
C LYS A 64 -19.25 12.61 -11.57
N LYS A 65 -20.15 13.08 -10.66
CA LYS A 65 -20.48 14.51 -10.50
C LYS A 65 -19.52 15.27 -9.60
N ARG A 66 -18.76 14.59 -8.72
CA ARG A 66 -17.82 15.23 -7.79
C ARG A 66 -16.38 15.19 -8.31
N LYS A 67 -15.64 16.29 -8.14
CA LYS A 67 -14.20 16.38 -8.47
C LYS A 67 -13.36 15.67 -7.40
N TYR A 68 -13.29 14.35 -7.46
CA TYR A 68 -12.43 13.55 -6.56
C TYR A 68 -10.92 13.69 -6.87
N GLY A 69 -10.55 14.33 -7.99
CA GLY A 69 -9.15 14.49 -8.41
C GLY A 69 -8.24 15.18 -7.37
N ASN A 70 -8.74 16.22 -6.69
CA ASN A 70 -7.94 16.93 -5.67
C ASN A 70 -7.66 16.05 -4.46
N ILE A 71 -8.64 15.23 -4.04
CA ILE A 71 -8.50 14.31 -2.91
C ILE A 71 -7.50 13.21 -3.28
N LEU A 72 -7.63 12.62 -4.46
CA LEU A 72 -6.70 11.59 -4.94
C LEU A 72 -5.26 12.11 -5.02
N MET A 73 -5.03 13.36 -5.46
CA MET A 73 -3.70 13.98 -5.45
C MET A 73 -3.11 14.14 -4.04
N ILE A 74 -3.91 14.62 -3.08
CA ILE A 74 -3.46 14.73 -1.68
C ILE A 74 -3.05 13.36 -1.14
N MET A 75 -3.82 12.32 -1.45
CA MET A 75 -3.52 10.96 -1.01
C MET A 75 -2.23 10.41 -1.60
N ILE A 76 -1.93 10.71 -2.87
CA ILE A 76 -0.66 10.32 -3.50
C ILE A 76 0.52 10.98 -2.79
N ILE A 77 0.42 12.28 -2.48
CA ILE A 77 1.47 13.02 -1.78
C ILE A 77 1.71 12.45 -0.38
N VAL A 78 0.65 12.16 0.37
CA VAL A 78 0.76 11.55 1.71
C VAL A 78 1.41 10.17 1.64
N ASN A 79 1.02 9.32 0.66
CA ASN A 79 1.66 8.02 0.46
C ASN A 79 3.16 8.15 0.15
N LEU A 80 3.55 9.12 -0.70
CA LEU A 80 4.95 9.39 -1.02
C LEU A 80 5.75 9.81 0.23
N ILE A 81 5.21 10.71 1.05
CA ILE A 81 5.86 11.16 2.29
C ILE A 81 6.08 9.97 3.24
N ILE A 82 5.05 9.14 3.44
CA ILE A 82 5.13 7.95 4.30
C ILE A 82 6.18 6.96 3.78
N MET A 83 6.25 6.75 2.46
CA MET A 83 7.27 5.91 1.84
C MET A 83 8.69 6.44 2.06
N VAL A 84 8.91 7.75 1.87
CA VAL A 84 10.21 8.38 2.06
C VAL A 84 10.65 8.30 3.53
N ILE A 85 9.75 8.59 4.47
CA ILE A 85 10.03 8.48 5.91
C ILE A 85 10.35 7.02 6.27
N GLY A 86 9.58 6.06 5.78
CA GLY A 86 9.83 4.63 6.02
C GLY A 86 11.16 4.16 5.45
N TYR A 87 11.55 4.65 4.27
CA TYR A 87 12.86 4.37 3.68
C TYR A 87 14.00 4.98 4.52
N MET A 88 13.86 6.23 4.97
CA MET A 88 14.85 6.86 5.85
C MET A 88 15.00 6.12 7.18
N TYR A 89 13.88 5.71 7.81
CA TYR A 89 13.91 4.97 9.08
C TYR A 89 14.51 3.57 8.96
N LYS A 90 14.34 2.91 7.81
CA LYS A 90 14.85 1.55 7.60
C LYS A 90 16.31 1.53 7.14
N HIS A 91 16.78 2.64 6.56
CA HIS A 91 18.12 2.76 5.98
C HIS A 91 19.06 3.67 6.80
N HIS A 92 18.62 4.10 7.99
CA HIS A 92 19.45 4.68 9.05
C HIS A 92 19.60 3.66 10.18
#